data_AF-A0A7W6D8Z1-F1
#
_entry.id   AF-A0A7W6D8Z1-F1
#
_cell.length_a   1.000
_cell.length_b   1.000
_cell.length_c   1.000
_cell.angle_alpha   90.00
_cell.angle_beta   90.00
_cell.angle_gamma   90.00
#
_symmetry.space_group_name_H-M   'P 1'
#
loop_
_entity.id
_entity.type
_entity.pdbx_description
1 polymer ?
#
loop_
_entity_poly.entity_id
_entity_poly.type
_entity_poly.pdbx_seq_one_letter_code
_entity_poly.pdbx_strand_id
1 'polypeptide(L)' 'MSYTVISQAEPSPVATVVPTVIEALSLARELGRQAEDRITIATDSGWMLSLDELEELARN' A
#
# COMPACT_ATOMS: atom_id res chain seq x y z
N MET A 1 -0.52 1.67 -14.45
CA MET A 1 0.06 0.84 -13.39
C MET A 1 -0.85 0.96 -12.18
N SER A 2 -1.32 -0.15 -11.63
CA SER A 2 -2.10 -0.16 -10.38
C SER A 2 -1.33 -0.74 -9.22
N TYR A 3 -1.78 -0.44 -8.00
CA TYR A 3 -1.16 -0.86 -6.76
C TYR A 3 -2.18 -1.58 -5.90
N THR A 4 -1.78 -2.67 -5.26
CA THR A 4 -2.57 -3.39 -4.27
C THR A 4 -1.97 -3.11 -2.90
N VAL A 5 -2.74 -2.52 -2.00
CA VAL A 5 -2.37 -2.32 -0.60
C VAL A 5 -3.09 -3.37 0.24
N ILE A 6 -2.31 -4.16 0.96
CA ILE A 6 -2.78 -5.23 1.82
C ILE A 6 -2.53 -4.81 3.27
N SER A 7 -3.61 -4.64 4.04
CA SER A 7 -3.52 -4.53 5.50
C SER A 7 -3.75 -5.91 6.11
N GLN A 8 -2.88 -6.32 7.03
CA GLN A 8 -3.04 -7.54 7.81
C GLN A 8 -3.88 -7.34 9.09
N ALA A 9 -4.81 -6.40 9.08
CA ALA A 9 -5.73 -6.14 10.18
C ALA A 9 -6.46 -7.41 10.65
N GLU A 10 -6.57 -7.58 11.96
CA GLU A 10 -7.48 -8.58 12.54
C GLU A 10 -8.95 -8.10 12.42
N PRO A 11 -9.91 -9.00 12.14
CA PRO A 11 -9.80 -10.46 12.13
C PRO A 11 -9.41 -11.08 10.77
N SER A 12 -9.23 -10.30 9.71
CA SER A 12 -8.89 -10.81 8.38
C SER A 12 -8.21 -9.75 7.51
N PRO A 13 -7.22 -10.16 6.70
CA PRO A 13 -6.51 -9.23 5.82
C PRO A 13 -7.45 -8.64 4.77
N VAL A 14 -7.28 -7.35 4.48
CA VAL A 14 -8.01 -6.62 3.44
C VAL A 14 -7.03 -6.18 2.37
N ALA A 15 -7.36 -6.48 1.12
CA ALA A 15 -6.60 -6.05 -0.05
C ALA A 15 -7.42 -5.04 -0.86
N THR A 16 -6.84 -3.87 -1.11
CA THR A 16 -7.46 -2.78 -1.86
C THR A 16 -6.61 -2.44 -3.07
N VAL A 17 -7.21 -2.45 -4.26
CA VAL A 17 -6.54 -2.06 -5.51
C VAL A 17 -6.84 -0.59 -5.79
N VAL A 18 -5.79 0.19 -6.07
CA VAL A 18 -5.88 1.61 -6.41
C VAL A 18 -5.14 1.91 -7.72
N PRO A 19 -5.65 2.83 -8.56
CA PRO A 19 -5.10 3.07 -9.88
C PRO A 19 -3.86 3.98 -9.91
N THR A 20 -3.51 4.67 -8.82
CA THR A 20 -2.36 5.58 -8.79
C THR A 20 -1.44 5.36 -7.58
N VAL A 21 -0.18 5.76 -7.74
CA VAL A 21 0.84 5.73 -6.67
C VAL A 21 0.46 6.63 -5.49
N ILE A 22 -0.18 7.78 -5.77
CA ILE A 22 -0.59 8.75 -4.75
C ILE A 22 -1.73 8.19 -3.89
N GLU A 23 -2.71 7.54 -4.50
CA GLU A 23 -3.78 6.87 -3.76
C GLU A 23 -3.23 5.71 -2.94
N ALA A 24 -2.28 4.94 -3.49
CA ALA A 24 -1.62 3.85 -2.77
C ALA A 24 -0.88 4.37 -1.53
N LEU A 25 -0.13 5.46 -1.68
CA LEU A 25 0.61 6.07 -0.58
C LEU A 25 -0.32 6.64 0.48
N SER A 26 -1.40 7.31 0.05
CA SER A 26 -2.40 7.86 0.97
C SER A 26 -3.05 6.75 1.79
N LEU A 27 -3.47 5.66 1.14
CA LEU A 27 -4.09 4.51 1.78
C LEU A 27 -3.13 3.79 2.73
N ALA A 28 -1.88 3.54 2.30
CA ALA A 28 -0.86 2.90 3.14
C ALA A 28 -0.56 3.72 4.41
N ARG A 29 -0.51 5.05 4.30
CA ARG A 29 -0.31 5.94 5.45
C ARG A 29 -1.51 6.00 6.38
N GLU A 30 -2.73 5.97 5.85
CA GLU A 30 -3.95 5.92 6.65
C GLU A 30 -4.01 4.63 7.47
N LEU A 31 -3.79 3.49 6.81
CA LEU A 31 -3.81 2.18 7.44
C LEU A 31 -2.66 2.01 8.45
N GLY A 32 -1.46 2.46 8.12
CA GLY A 32 -0.31 2.41 9.05
C GLY A 32 -0.42 3.38 10.24
N ARG A 33 -1.32 4.37 10.19
CA ARG A 33 -1.67 5.22 11.34
C ARG A 33 -2.75 4.60 12.22
N GLN A 34 -3.66 3.86 11.63
CA GLN A 34 -4.79 3.25 12.33
C GLN A 34 -4.41 1.95 13.04
N ALA A 35 -3.33 1.29 12.61
CA ALA A 35 -2.94 0.01 13.18
C ALA A 35 -1.42 -0.17 13.28
N GLU A 36 -0.99 -1.01 14.24
CA GLU A 36 0.31 -1.69 14.22
C GLU A 36 0.38 -2.77 13.11
N ASP A 37 -0.51 -2.72 12.12
CA ASP A 37 -0.64 -3.74 11.10
C ASP A 37 0.52 -3.71 10.11
N ARG A 38 0.98 -4.91 9.76
CA ARG A 38 1.95 -5.09 8.68
C ARG A 38 1.26 -4.76 7.36
N ILE A 39 1.74 -3.71 6.71
CA ILE A 39 1.27 -3.31 5.38
C ILE A 39 2.17 -3.95 4.32
N THR A 40 1.55 -4.53 3.30
CA THR A 40 2.26 -4.98 2.08
C THR A 40 1.70 -4.22 0.89
N ILE A 41 2.57 -3.71 0.04
CA ILE A 41 2.19 -3.00 -1.19
C ILE A 41 2.76 -3.80 -2.36
N ALA A 42 1.93 -4.05 -3.38
CA ALA A 42 2.35 -4.74 -4.60
C ALA A 42 1.88 -3.99 -5.84
N THR A 43 2.68 -3.99 -6.90
CA THR A 43 2.28 -3.50 -8.23
C THR A 43 1.46 -4.55 -8.99
N ASP A 44 0.77 -4.13 -10.05
CA ASP A 44 0.13 -5.02 -11.02
C ASP A 44 1.08 -6.01 -11.72
N SER A 45 2.38 -5.68 -11.79
CA SER A 45 3.44 -6.55 -12.26
C SER A 45 3.95 -7.55 -11.23
N GLY A 46 3.41 -7.54 -10.01
CA GLY A 46 3.77 -8.46 -8.93
C GLY A 46 5.00 -8.06 -8.12
N TRP A 47 5.54 -6.85 -8.31
CA TRP A 47 6.64 -6.33 -7.51
C TRP A 47 6.14 -5.84 -6.17
N MET A 48 6.80 -6.24 -5.09
CA MET A 48 6.51 -5.72 -3.75
C MET A 48 7.29 -4.42 -3.52
N LEU A 49 6.62 -3.45 -2.90
CA LEU A 49 7.18 -2.16 -2.56
C LEU A 49 7.12 -1.96 -1.04
N SER A 50 8.20 -1.43 -0.49
CA SER A 50 8.21 -0.78 0.82
C SER A 50 7.48 0.56 0.76
N LEU A 51 7.14 1.12 1.93
CA LEU A 51 6.56 2.45 2.00
C LEU A 51 7.52 3.52 1.47
N ASP A 52 8.82 3.38 1.74
CA ASP A 52 9.84 4.33 1.28
C ASP A 52 9.97 4.32 -0.25
N GLU A 53 10.00 3.15 -0.89
CA GLU A 53 10.02 3.04 -2.36
C GLU A 53 8.74 3.64 -2.98
N LEU A 54 7.60 3.45 -2.33
CA LEU A 54 6.34 4.06 -2.77
C LEU A 54 6.37 5.59 -2.66
N GLU A 55 7.00 6.12 -1.60
CA GLU A 55 7.21 7.56 -1.43
C GLU A 55 8.16 8.14 -2.47
N GLU A 56 9.22 7.43 -2.83
CA GLU A 56 10.13 7.83 -3.91
C GLU A 56 9.40 7.87 -5.25
N LEU A 57 8.58 6.87 -5.55
CA LEU A 57 7.77 6.84 -6.77
C LEU A 57 6.74 7.98 -6.81
N ALA A 58 6.16 8.35 -5.66
CA ALA A 58 5.20 9.45 -5.57
C ALA A 58 5.83 10.85 -5.74
N ARG A 59 7.16 10.98 -5.59
CA ARG A 59 7.89 12.24 -5.76
C ARG A 59 8.37 12.47 -7.19
N ASN A 60 8.38 11.43 -8.02
CA ASN A 60 8.75 11.47 -9.44
C ASN A 60 7.53 11.77 -10.32
#